data_AF-A0A7C3US33-F1
#
_entry.id   AF-A0A7C3US33-F1
#
_cell.length_a   1.000
_cell.length_b   1.000
_cell.length_c   1.000
_cell.angle_alpha   90.00
_cell.angle_beta   90.00
_cell.angle_gamma   90.00
#
_symmetry.space_group_name_H-M   'P 1'
#
loop_
_entity.id
_entity.type
_entity.pdbx_description
1 polymer ?
#
loop_
_entity_poly.entity_id
_entity_poly.type
_entity_poly.pdbx_seq_one_letter_code
_entity_poly.pdbx_strand_id
1 'polypeptide(L)'
;MESSESIKKIYNFKETDKDNLESLCPAARQNSDNFLDVLYDFLGTFQDYNKFLGNTEVRKRHRERFKAWFIELFCGKYDESYLIRVQKIGHVHADMGLPTHYVSATMSFVRNYIHQIILLSCPNEEERINCRESVDKILDINLDILTSSYVDENKFYIAKTGIESKIVRISEKVSYYFDIALILALVFTTFMIFVLFVSDIYNFLRSTSSFESSVINILGAMLIIWTIRELLEEEIKRLKGKKFALNIFISLAMAAMLRKILIFSLEPHNSTEVIVLGFLVLILGIVYWLMNKSSN
;
A
#
# COMPACT_ATOMS: atom_id res chain seq x y z
N MET A 1 -9.49 -2.55 -0.59
CA MET A 1 -10.56 -1.74 -1.18
C MET A 1 -11.54 -1.43 -0.07
N GLU A 2 -11.78 -0.16 0.19
CA GLU A 2 -12.82 0.24 1.14
C GLU A 2 -14.21 -0.08 0.55
N SER A 3 -15.19 -0.40 1.42
CA SER A 3 -16.55 -0.67 0.96
C SER A 3 -17.24 0.60 0.47
N SER A 4 -18.25 0.45 -0.40
CA SER A 4 -19.10 1.56 -0.85
C SER A 4 -19.69 2.38 0.29
N GLU A 5 -20.04 1.74 1.40
CA GLU A 5 -20.53 2.42 2.60
C GLU A 5 -19.47 3.28 3.28
N SER A 6 -18.21 2.83 3.32
CA SER A 6 -17.09 3.61 3.88
C SER A 6 -16.86 4.88 3.08
N ILE A 7 -16.77 4.76 1.75
CA ILE A 7 -16.52 5.90 0.85
C ILE A 7 -17.66 6.91 0.92
N LYS A 8 -18.92 6.46 0.89
CA LYS A 8 -20.08 7.36 1.06
C LYS A 8 -20.05 8.10 2.39
N LYS A 9 -19.60 7.45 3.46
CA LYS A 9 -19.48 8.07 4.79
C LYS A 9 -18.40 9.15 4.81
N ILE A 10 -17.24 8.91 4.20
CA ILE A 10 -16.14 9.89 4.11
C ILE A 10 -16.58 11.15 3.37
N TYR A 11 -17.28 10.98 2.23
CA TYR A 11 -17.75 12.08 1.40
C TYR A 11 -19.11 12.66 1.82
N ASN A 12 -19.71 12.17 2.90
CA ASN A 12 -21.05 12.55 3.35
C ASN A 12 -22.07 12.51 2.19
N PHE A 13 -22.03 11.43 1.42
CA PHE A 13 -22.91 11.16 0.28
C PHE A 13 -24.20 10.51 0.77
N LYS A 14 -25.31 11.24 0.69
CA LYS A 14 -26.63 10.91 1.23
C LYS A 14 -27.60 10.51 0.14
N GLU A 15 -28.77 9.98 0.52
CA GLU A 15 -29.83 9.66 -0.44
C GLU A 15 -30.33 10.90 -1.19
N THR A 16 -30.36 12.07 -0.55
CA THR A 16 -30.66 13.35 -1.21
C THR A 16 -29.67 13.69 -2.32
N ASP A 17 -28.40 13.30 -2.18
CA ASP A 17 -27.42 13.51 -3.25
C ASP A 17 -27.74 12.64 -4.46
N LYS A 18 -28.23 11.42 -4.24
CA LYS A 18 -28.69 10.54 -5.32
C LYS A 18 -29.93 11.12 -6.01
N ASP A 19 -30.89 11.65 -5.26
CA ASP A 19 -32.09 12.28 -5.83
C ASP A 19 -31.73 13.50 -6.69
N ASN A 20 -30.79 14.33 -6.22
CA ASN A 20 -30.26 15.47 -6.98
C ASN A 20 -29.54 15.04 -8.26
N LEU A 21 -28.76 13.95 -8.22
CA LEU A 21 -28.09 13.43 -9.41
C LEU A 21 -29.09 12.84 -10.42
N GLU A 22 -30.13 12.15 -9.92
CA GLU A 22 -31.18 11.57 -10.75
C GLU A 22 -32.02 12.64 -11.45
N SER A 23 -32.31 13.78 -10.78
CA SER A 23 -33.02 14.90 -11.40
C SER A 23 -32.28 15.51 -12.60
N LEU A 24 -30.94 15.45 -12.61
CA LEU A 24 -30.09 15.91 -13.71
C LEU A 24 -29.95 14.90 -14.86
N CYS A 25 -30.38 13.65 -14.67
CA CYS A 25 -30.24 12.58 -15.67
C CYS A 25 -30.83 12.94 -17.07
N PRO A 26 -32.03 13.56 -17.19
CA PRO A 26 -32.56 13.99 -18.49
C PRO A 26 -31.68 15.02 -19.19
N ALA A 27 -31.22 16.04 -18.45
CA ALA A 27 -30.36 17.09 -18.98
C ALA A 27 -29.00 16.54 -19.40
N ALA A 28 -28.42 15.63 -18.62
CA ALA A 28 -27.16 14.95 -18.94
C ALA A 28 -27.28 14.14 -20.23
N ARG A 29 -28.38 13.39 -20.43
CA ARG A 29 -28.63 12.62 -21.66
C ARG A 29 -28.72 13.53 -22.88
N GLN A 30 -29.48 14.63 -22.78
CA GLN A 30 -29.64 15.59 -23.88
C GLN A 30 -28.31 16.25 -24.27
N ASN A 31 -27.44 16.53 -23.30
CA ASN A 31 -26.16 17.20 -23.51
C ASN A 31 -24.98 16.24 -23.77
N SER A 32 -25.21 14.92 -23.75
CA SER A 32 -24.14 13.92 -23.78
C SER A 32 -23.35 13.87 -25.10
N ASP A 33 -23.99 14.14 -26.25
CA ASP A 33 -23.28 14.17 -27.53
C ASP A 33 -22.41 15.42 -27.68
N ASN A 34 -22.98 16.60 -27.37
CA ASN A 34 -22.23 17.86 -27.34
C ASN A 34 -21.05 17.80 -26.35
N PHE A 35 -21.26 17.16 -25.19
CA PHE A 35 -20.21 16.95 -24.19
C PHE A 35 -19.00 16.22 -24.77
N LEU A 36 -19.22 15.16 -25.56
CA LEU A 36 -18.14 14.40 -26.18
C LEU A 36 -17.38 15.23 -27.21
N ASP A 37 -18.04 16.12 -27.94
CA ASP A 37 -17.36 16.97 -28.91
C ASP A 37 -16.39 17.92 -28.19
N VAL A 38 -16.88 18.69 -27.22
CA VAL A 38 -16.05 19.65 -26.48
C VAL A 38 -14.98 18.95 -25.64
N LEU A 39 -15.27 17.77 -25.08
CA LEU A 39 -14.28 16.96 -24.36
C LEU A 39 -13.13 16.56 -25.28
N TYR A 40 -13.40 16.16 -26.53
CA TYR A 40 -12.35 15.71 -27.44
C TYR A 40 -11.50 16.86 -27.98
N ASP A 41 -12.09 18.05 -28.13
CA ASP A 41 -11.33 19.27 -28.40
C ASP A 41 -10.36 19.57 -27.23
N PHE A 42 -10.83 19.44 -25.98
CA PHE A 42 -9.99 19.60 -24.80
C PHE A 42 -8.88 18.54 -24.72
N LEU A 43 -9.20 17.26 -24.90
CA LEU A 43 -8.21 16.18 -24.88
C LEU A 43 -7.16 16.35 -25.98
N GLY A 44 -7.54 16.91 -27.14
CA GLY A 44 -6.63 17.24 -28.23
C GLY A 44 -5.53 18.24 -27.86
N THR A 45 -5.66 18.96 -26.75
CA THR A 45 -4.63 19.88 -26.24
C THR A 45 -3.47 19.18 -25.53
N PHE A 46 -3.63 17.90 -25.16
CA PHE A 46 -2.58 17.15 -24.47
C PHE A 46 -1.46 16.74 -25.42
N GLN A 47 -0.20 16.91 -24.98
CA GLN A 47 0.99 16.58 -25.77
C GLN A 47 1.00 15.11 -26.22
N ASP A 48 0.60 14.19 -25.33
CA ASP A 48 0.54 12.76 -25.62
C ASP A 48 -0.80 12.30 -26.24
N TYR A 49 -1.66 13.20 -26.71
CA TYR A 49 -2.98 12.82 -27.25
C TYR A 49 -2.89 11.70 -28.30
N ASN A 50 -1.99 11.87 -29.28
CA ASN A 50 -1.82 10.89 -30.37
C ASN A 50 -1.29 9.54 -29.89
N LYS A 51 -0.53 9.50 -28.78
CA LYS A 51 -0.01 8.26 -28.19
C LYS A 51 -1.16 7.38 -27.68
N PHE A 52 -2.19 7.98 -27.10
CA PHE A 52 -3.30 7.25 -26.47
C PHE A 52 -4.54 7.15 -27.36
N LEU A 53 -4.84 8.18 -28.16
CA LEU A 53 -6.08 8.32 -28.94
C LEU A 53 -5.84 8.55 -30.45
N GLY A 54 -4.64 8.23 -30.95
CA GLY A 54 -4.30 8.36 -32.38
C GLY A 54 -5.03 7.36 -33.29
N ASN A 55 -5.38 6.17 -32.78
CA ASN A 55 -6.13 5.17 -33.54
C ASN A 55 -7.63 5.49 -33.54
N THR A 56 -8.25 5.56 -34.72
CA THR A 56 -9.66 5.93 -34.92
C THR A 56 -10.65 4.96 -34.24
N GLU A 57 -10.35 3.65 -34.25
CA GLU A 57 -11.19 2.63 -33.62
C GLU A 57 -11.06 2.67 -32.09
N VAL A 58 -9.86 2.92 -31.56
CA VAL A 58 -9.66 3.18 -30.13
C VAL A 58 -10.45 4.41 -29.70
N ARG A 59 -10.38 5.48 -30.50
CA ARG A 59 -11.09 6.73 -30.25
C ARG A 59 -12.60 6.53 -30.21
N LYS A 60 -13.18 5.81 -31.17
CA LYS A 60 -14.61 5.53 -31.23
C LYS A 60 -15.07 4.76 -29.98
N ARG A 61 -14.36 3.68 -29.62
CA ARG A 61 -14.67 2.90 -28.40
C ARG A 61 -14.52 3.72 -27.13
N HIS A 62 -13.51 4.60 -27.05
CA HIS A 62 -13.33 5.51 -25.92
C HIS A 62 -14.49 6.51 -25.83
N ARG A 63 -14.95 7.09 -26.95
CA ARG A 63 -16.14 7.97 -26.98
C ARG A 63 -17.37 7.29 -26.41
N GLU A 64 -17.67 6.08 -26.85
CA GLU A 64 -18.83 5.31 -26.39
C GLU A 64 -18.76 5.01 -24.89
N ARG A 65 -17.59 4.57 -24.39
CA ARG A 65 -17.39 4.28 -22.97
C ARG A 65 -17.44 5.53 -22.10
N PHE A 66 -16.85 6.64 -22.56
CA PHE A 66 -16.87 7.90 -21.84
C PHE A 66 -18.29 8.48 -21.78
N LYS A 67 -19.08 8.34 -22.86
CA LYS A 67 -20.51 8.69 -22.87
C LYS A 67 -21.28 7.91 -21.82
N ALA A 68 -21.07 6.59 -21.77
CA ALA A 68 -21.71 5.72 -20.81
C ALA A 68 -21.35 6.11 -19.37
N TRP A 69 -20.06 6.31 -19.08
CA TRP A 69 -19.59 6.78 -17.78
C TRP A 69 -20.20 8.13 -17.38
N PHE A 70 -20.23 9.09 -18.31
CA PHE A 70 -20.81 10.42 -18.06
C PHE A 70 -22.29 10.34 -17.69
N ILE A 71 -23.08 9.52 -18.40
CA ILE A 71 -24.51 9.32 -18.08
C ILE A 71 -24.65 8.58 -16.74
N GLU A 72 -23.77 7.64 -16.44
CA GLU A 72 -23.78 6.86 -15.20
C GLU A 72 -23.50 7.70 -13.95
N LEU A 73 -22.83 8.85 -14.08
CA LEU A 73 -22.66 9.83 -12.98
C LEU A 73 -23.98 10.36 -12.43
N PHE A 74 -25.04 10.34 -13.25
CA PHE A 74 -26.36 10.88 -12.91
C PHE A 74 -27.41 9.79 -12.76
N CYS A 75 -27.41 8.82 -13.68
CA CYS A 75 -28.44 7.78 -13.77
C CYS A 75 -27.97 6.43 -13.18
N GLY A 76 -26.84 6.42 -12.44
CA GLY A 76 -26.21 5.21 -11.94
C GLY A 76 -26.79 4.71 -10.61
N LYS A 77 -26.52 3.44 -10.31
CA LYS A 77 -26.65 2.90 -8.96
C LYS A 77 -25.29 2.99 -8.29
N TYR A 78 -25.13 3.88 -7.32
CA TYR A 78 -23.86 4.11 -6.61
C TYR A 78 -23.60 2.99 -5.58
N ASP A 79 -23.56 1.74 -6.01
CA ASP A 79 -23.30 0.57 -5.18
C ASP A 79 -21.84 0.09 -5.33
N GLU A 80 -21.51 -1.04 -4.70
CA GLU A 80 -20.18 -1.66 -4.80
C GLU A 80 -19.80 -1.96 -6.26
N SER A 81 -20.77 -2.34 -7.10
CA SER A 81 -20.52 -2.66 -8.50
C SER A 81 -20.11 -1.42 -9.29
N TYR A 82 -20.66 -0.25 -8.96
CA TYR A 82 -20.25 1.02 -9.54
C TYR A 82 -18.80 1.35 -9.20
N LEU A 83 -18.40 1.22 -7.93
CA LEU A 83 -17.03 1.51 -7.52
C LEU A 83 -16.02 0.55 -8.16
N ILE A 84 -16.36 -0.73 -8.30
CA ILE A 84 -15.54 -1.71 -9.03
C ILE A 84 -15.37 -1.30 -10.50
N ARG A 85 -16.40 -0.73 -11.15
CA ARG A 85 -16.28 -0.23 -12.53
C ARG A 85 -15.33 0.96 -12.60
N VAL A 86 -15.46 1.94 -11.70
CA VAL A 86 -14.57 3.10 -11.64
C VAL A 86 -13.12 2.67 -11.39
N GLN A 87 -12.90 1.71 -10.48
CA GLN A 87 -11.57 1.17 -10.23
C GLN A 87 -10.97 0.50 -11.48
N LYS A 88 -11.75 -0.31 -12.21
CA LYS A 88 -11.31 -0.90 -13.49
C LYS A 88 -10.92 0.16 -14.51
N ILE A 89 -11.64 1.29 -14.56
CA ILE A 89 -11.27 2.42 -15.40
C ILE A 89 -9.91 2.97 -14.96
N GLY A 90 -9.71 3.17 -13.65
CA GLY A 90 -8.44 3.63 -13.07
C GLY A 90 -7.25 2.76 -13.47
N HIS A 91 -7.36 1.45 -13.27
CA HIS A 91 -6.34 0.48 -13.69
C HIS A 91 -6.05 0.54 -15.18
N VAL A 92 -7.07 0.64 -16.05
CA VAL A 92 -6.83 0.76 -17.49
C VAL A 92 -6.00 2.01 -17.82
N HIS A 93 -6.24 3.14 -17.14
CA HIS A 93 -5.49 4.37 -17.38
C HIS A 93 -4.05 4.29 -16.82
N ALA A 94 -3.87 3.61 -15.70
CA ALA A 94 -2.58 3.40 -15.09
C ALA A 94 -1.72 2.37 -15.86
N ASP A 95 -2.31 1.25 -16.31
CA ASP A 95 -1.68 0.20 -17.13
C ASP A 95 -1.17 0.74 -18.48
N MET A 96 -1.93 1.63 -19.12
CA MET A 96 -1.51 2.29 -20.37
C MET A 96 -0.49 3.40 -20.13
N GLY A 97 -0.32 3.81 -18.88
CA GLY A 97 0.65 4.79 -18.48
C GLY A 97 0.28 6.24 -18.76
N LEU A 98 -1.00 6.53 -18.60
CA LEU A 98 -1.50 7.90 -18.72
C LEU A 98 -1.00 8.73 -17.52
N PRO A 99 -0.45 9.94 -17.73
CA PRO A 99 -0.09 10.79 -16.59
C PRO A 99 -1.29 11.13 -15.71
N THR A 100 -1.17 10.99 -14.39
CA THR A 100 -2.25 11.26 -13.42
C THR A 100 -2.83 12.66 -13.53
N HIS A 101 -2.00 13.66 -13.83
CA HIS A 101 -2.44 15.04 -14.00
C HIS A 101 -3.38 15.23 -15.20
N TYR A 102 -3.34 14.36 -16.23
CA TYR A 102 -4.33 14.37 -17.31
C TYR A 102 -5.70 13.91 -16.84
N VAL A 103 -5.75 12.93 -15.93
CA VAL A 103 -7.02 12.50 -15.30
C VAL A 103 -7.60 13.64 -14.47
N SER A 104 -6.78 14.31 -13.64
CA SER A 104 -7.22 15.46 -12.85
C SER A 104 -7.70 16.63 -13.71
N ALA A 105 -6.96 16.96 -14.79
CA ALA A 105 -7.35 18.02 -15.71
C ALA A 105 -8.66 17.69 -16.45
N THR A 106 -8.82 16.43 -16.87
CA THR A 106 -10.08 15.95 -17.47
C THR A 106 -11.23 16.03 -16.47
N MET A 107 -11.04 15.63 -15.22
CA MET A 107 -12.07 15.72 -14.19
C MET A 107 -12.49 17.19 -13.93
N SER A 108 -11.53 18.12 -13.91
CA SER A 108 -11.82 19.56 -13.81
C SER A 108 -12.65 20.07 -15.00
N PHE A 109 -12.32 19.65 -16.23
CA PHE A 109 -13.10 19.97 -17.41
C PHE A 109 -14.54 19.44 -17.30
N VAL A 110 -14.70 18.16 -16.92
CA VAL A 110 -16.02 17.53 -16.75
C VAL A 110 -16.85 18.27 -15.70
N ARG A 111 -16.24 18.62 -14.56
CA ARG A 111 -16.91 19.40 -13.49
C ARG A 111 -17.47 20.71 -14.02
N ASN A 112 -16.65 21.50 -14.70
CA ASN A 112 -17.05 22.80 -15.24
C ASN A 112 -18.19 22.67 -16.26
N TYR A 113 -18.14 21.64 -17.12
CA TYR A 113 -19.21 21.37 -18.08
C TYR A 113 -20.53 21.03 -17.38
N ILE A 114 -20.49 20.18 -16.34
CA ILE A 114 -21.70 19.81 -15.59
C ILE A 114 -22.26 21.01 -14.82
N HIS A 115 -21.41 21.88 -14.26
CA HIS A 115 -21.86 23.12 -13.61
C HIS A 115 -22.62 24.04 -14.58
N GLN A 116 -22.22 24.08 -15.86
CA GLN A 116 -22.99 24.79 -16.89
C GLN A 116 -24.34 24.14 -17.18
N ILE A 117 -24.42 22.80 -17.21
CA ILE A 117 -25.71 22.09 -17.33
C ILE A 117 -26.63 22.45 -16.18
N ILE A 118 -26.13 22.42 -14.93
CA ILE A 118 -26.91 22.76 -13.74
C ILE A 118 -27.43 24.20 -13.82
N LEU A 119 -26.56 25.15 -14.23
CA LEU A 119 -26.95 26.55 -14.37
C LEU A 119 -28.11 26.75 -15.35
N LEU A 120 -28.14 25.98 -16.43
CA LEU A 120 -29.17 26.09 -17.48
C LEU A 120 -30.43 25.27 -17.18
N SER A 121 -30.30 24.18 -16.41
CA SER A 121 -31.39 23.22 -16.18
C SER A 121 -32.18 23.50 -14.89
N CYS A 122 -31.55 24.13 -13.89
CA CYS A 122 -32.14 24.39 -12.58
C CYS A 122 -32.38 25.90 -12.40
N PRO A 123 -33.64 26.39 -12.51
CA PRO A 123 -33.95 27.81 -12.37
C PRO A 123 -33.88 28.29 -10.91
N ASN A 124 -34.10 27.40 -9.94
CA ASN A 124 -34.03 27.71 -8.51
C ASN A 124 -32.56 27.73 -8.02
N GLU A 125 -32.19 28.74 -7.23
CA GLU A 125 -30.84 28.89 -6.68
C GLU A 125 -30.46 27.80 -5.68
N GLU A 126 -31.37 27.46 -4.76
CA GLU A 126 -31.17 26.40 -3.77
C GLU A 126 -30.98 25.05 -4.46
N GLU A 127 -31.80 24.76 -5.48
CA GLU A 127 -31.67 23.54 -6.28
C GLU A 127 -30.32 23.49 -7.01
N ARG A 128 -29.86 24.61 -7.59
CA ARG A 128 -28.53 24.69 -8.22
C ARG A 128 -27.41 24.39 -7.22
N ILE A 129 -27.47 24.96 -6.02
CA ILE A 129 -26.45 24.75 -4.98
C ILE A 129 -26.41 23.28 -4.59
N ASN A 130 -27.56 22.69 -4.27
CA ASN A 130 -27.68 21.29 -3.86
C ASN A 130 -27.21 20.33 -4.96
N CYS A 131 -27.63 20.55 -6.21
CA CYS A 131 -27.19 19.76 -7.36
C CYS A 131 -25.68 19.85 -7.58
N ARG A 132 -25.10 21.06 -7.46
CA ARG A 132 -23.67 21.29 -7.61
C ARG A 132 -22.87 20.54 -6.54
N GLU A 133 -23.28 20.62 -5.28
CA GLU A 133 -22.63 19.88 -4.18
C GLU A 133 -22.67 18.37 -4.40
N SER A 134 -23.82 17.82 -4.80
CA SER A 134 -23.97 16.39 -5.08
C SER A 134 -23.11 15.94 -6.26
N VAL A 135 -23.02 16.74 -7.32
CA VAL A 135 -22.12 16.51 -8.46
C VAL A 135 -20.66 16.56 -8.02
N ASP A 136 -20.29 17.54 -7.20
CA ASP A 136 -18.90 17.67 -6.77
C ASP A 136 -18.45 16.47 -5.96
N LYS A 137 -19.31 15.97 -5.05
CA LYS A 137 -19.06 14.74 -4.29
C LYS A 137 -18.86 13.53 -5.19
N ILE A 138 -19.74 13.26 -6.16
CA ILE A 138 -19.63 12.05 -6.99
C ILE A 138 -18.40 12.11 -7.92
N LEU A 139 -18.05 13.30 -8.42
CA LEU A 139 -16.83 13.49 -9.21
C LEU A 139 -15.58 13.29 -8.37
N ASP A 140 -15.56 13.80 -7.14
CA ASP A 140 -14.43 13.63 -6.22
C ASP A 140 -14.26 12.16 -5.78
N ILE A 141 -15.36 11.45 -5.52
CA ILE A 141 -15.35 10.00 -5.28
C ILE A 141 -14.76 9.26 -6.49
N ASN A 142 -15.17 9.62 -7.71
CA ASN A 142 -14.62 9.01 -8.91
C ASN A 142 -13.12 9.29 -9.03
N LEU A 143 -12.70 10.54 -8.79
CA LEU A 143 -11.29 10.93 -8.87
C LEU A 143 -10.43 10.22 -7.84
N ASP A 144 -10.90 10.07 -6.60
CA ASP A 144 -10.21 9.33 -5.53
C ASP A 144 -9.97 7.87 -5.91
N ILE A 145 -11.02 7.18 -6.39
CA ILE A 145 -10.92 5.78 -6.82
C ILE A 145 -10.03 5.63 -8.06
N LEU A 146 -10.13 6.55 -9.03
CA LEU A 146 -9.27 6.55 -10.21
C LEU A 146 -7.80 6.75 -9.83
N THR A 147 -7.51 7.72 -8.97
CA THR A 147 -6.13 8.08 -8.60
C THR A 147 -5.49 7.09 -7.64
N SER A 148 -6.26 6.45 -6.75
CA SER A 148 -5.75 5.37 -5.90
C SER A 148 -5.22 4.19 -6.72
N SER A 149 -5.83 3.90 -7.87
CA SER A 149 -5.36 2.87 -8.82
C SER A 149 -3.92 3.14 -9.32
N TYR A 150 -3.54 4.42 -9.43
CA TYR A 150 -2.17 4.80 -9.79
C TYR A 150 -1.18 4.72 -8.64
N VAL A 151 -1.60 4.77 -7.37
CA VAL A 151 -0.67 4.69 -6.24
C VAL A 151 -0.21 3.25 -6.04
N ASP A 152 -1.12 2.30 -6.23
CA ASP A 152 -0.77 0.88 -6.24
C ASP A 152 0.16 0.54 -7.41
N GLU A 153 -0.04 1.15 -8.58
CA GLU A 153 0.85 1.00 -9.74
C GLU A 153 2.08 1.90 -9.72
N ASN A 154 2.09 3.02 -8.99
CA ASN A 154 3.27 3.88 -8.87
C ASN A 154 4.40 3.23 -8.06
N LYS A 155 4.07 2.24 -7.22
CA LYS A 155 5.05 1.29 -6.69
C LYS A 155 5.70 0.46 -7.79
N PHE A 156 4.96 0.16 -8.86
CA PHE A 156 5.44 -0.57 -10.05
C PHE A 156 6.10 0.35 -11.10
N TYR A 157 5.78 1.64 -11.18
CA TYR A 157 6.33 2.55 -12.20
C TYR A 157 7.83 2.81 -12.10
N ILE A 158 8.47 2.47 -10.96
CA ILE A 158 9.93 2.45 -10.82
C ILE A 158 10.54 1.28 -11.64
N ALA A 159 9.75 0.28 -12.04
CA ALA A 159 10.13 -0.83 -12.91
C ALA A 159 9.71 -0.54 -14.37
N LYS A 160 10.63 0.01 -15.16
CA LYS A 160 10.43 0.62 -16.48
C LYS A 160 10.33 -0.40 -17.64
N THR A 161 10.41 -1.72 -17.40
CA THR A 161 10.26 -2.72 -18.49
C THR A 161 9.32 -3.87 -18.13
N GLY A 162 8.57 -4.41 -19.10
CA GLY A 162 7.60 -5.51 -18.86
C GLY A 162 8.19 -6.83 -18.36
N ILE A 163 9.52 -6.94 -18.36
CA ILE A 163 10.27 -8.02 -17.69
C ILE A 163 10.43 -7.69 -16.20
N GLU A 164 10.74 -6.45 -15.86
CA GLU A 164 10.86 -5.99 -14.48
C GLU A 164 9.53 -6.11 -13.72
N SER A 165 8.38 -5.79 -14.32
CA SER A 165 7.09 -5.95 -13.63
C SER A 165 6.74 -7.42 -13.34
N LYS A 166 7.09 -8.35 -14.24
CA LYS A 166 6.98 -9.79 -13.98
C LYS A 166 7.94 -10.26 -12.90
N ILE A 167 9.19 -9.80 -12.93
CA ILE A 167 10.19 -10.12 -11.91
C ILE A 167 9.75 -9.59 -10.55
N VAL A 168 9.28 -8.35 -10.46
CA VAL A 168 8.79 -7.75 -9.20
C VAL A 168 7.63 -8.56 -8.64
N ARG A 169 6.61 -8.88 -9.45
CA ARG A 169 5.46 -9.67 -8.98
C ARG A 169 5.84 -11.10 -8.56
N ILE A 170 6.81 -11.70 -9.25
CA ILE A 170 7.37 -13.00 -8.84
C ILE A 170 8.13 -12.85 -7.53
N SER A 171 8.99 -11.83 -7.41
CA SER A 171 9.76 -11.51 -6.21
C SER A 171 8.87 -11.24 -5.01
N GLU A 172 7.75 -10.56 -5.17
CA GLU A 172 6.78 -10.33 -4.08
C GLU A 172 6.16 -11.64 -3.57
N LYS A 173 5.72 -12.51 -4.49
CA LYS A 173 5.18 -13.83 -4.12
C LYS A 173 6.24 -14.70 -3.46
N VAL A 174 7.43 -14.75 -4.06
CA VAL A 174 8.57 -15.52 -3.55
C VAL A 174 8.98 -15.02 -2.17
N SER A 175 9.08 -13.71 -1.96
CA SER A 175 9.37 -13.10 -0.67
C SER A 175 8.32 -13.49 0.38
N TYR A 176 7.03 -13.42 0.06
CA TYR A 176 5.97 -13.84 0.97
C TYR A 176 6.10 -15.31 1.40
N TYR A 177 6.42 -16.22 0.48
CA TYR A 177 6.67 -17.62 0.82
C TYR A 177 7.93 -17.82 1.67
N PHE A 178 9.01 -17.08 1.40
CA PHE A 178 10.22 -17.12 2.23
C PHE A 178 9.96 -16.60 3.65
N ASP A 179 9.19 -15.53 3.80
CA ASP A 179 8.83 -14.96 5.10
C ASP A 179 8.05 -15.98 5.95
N ILE A 180 7.06 -16.64 5.34
CA ILE A 180 6.31 -17.71 5.99
C ILE A 180 7.21 -18.89 6.37
N ALA A 181 8.06 -19.35 5.44
CA ALA A 181 8.95 -20.47 5.67
C ALA A 181 9.94 -20.16 6.82
N LEU A 182 10.47 -18.95 6.87
CA LEU A 182 11.38 -18.52 7.93
C LEU A 182 10.69 -18.45 9.29
N ILE A 183 9.47 -17.91 9.36
CA ILE A 183 8.69 -17.89 10.61
C ILE A 183 8.43 -19.31 11.10
N LEU A 184 8.03 -20.21 10.20
CA LEU A 184 7.78 -21.60 10.55
C LEU A 184 9.05 -22.28 11.09
N ALA A 185 10.20 -22.03 10.45
CA ALA A 185 11.50 -22.52 10.90
C ALA A 185 11.90 -21.95 12.27
N LEU A 186 11.69 -20.64 12.51
CA LEU A 186 11.98 -20.00 13.80
C LEU A 186 11.09 -20.54 14.91
N VAL A 187 9.79 -20.72 14.66
CA VAL A 187 8.84 -21.33 15.61
C VAL A 187 9.28 -22.75 15.95
N PHE A 188 9.60 -23.56 14.94
CA PHE A 188 10.05 -24.94 15.12
C PHE A 188 11.35 -25.00 15.94
N THR A 189 12.31 -24.13 15.63
CA THR A 189 13.60 -24.05 16.35
C THR A 189 13.38 -23.62 17.80
N THR A 190 12.51 -22.64 18.04
CA THR A 190 12.13 -22.21 19.39
C THR A 190 11.57 -23.38 20.21
N PHE A 191 10.68 -24.17 19.59
CA PHE A 191 10.09 -25.34 20.24
C PHE A 191 11.17 -26.37 20.61
N MET A 192 12.09 -26.69 19.69
CA MET A 192 13.18 -27.64 19.96
C MET A 192 14.09 -27.18 21.11
N ILE A 193 14.48 -25.91 21.12
CA ILE A 193 15.33 -25.36 22.20
C ILE A 193 14.57 -25.32 23.52
N PHE A 194 13.26 -25.04 23.51
CA PHE A 194 12.44 -25.08 24.71
C PHE A 194 12.37 -26.49 25.30
N VAL A 195 12.24 -27.53 24.47
CA VAL A 195 12.29 -28.93 24.92
C VAL A 195 13.66 -29.25 25.56
N LEU A 196 14.76 -28.81 24.94
CA LEU A 196 16.11 -28.97 25.51
C LEU A 196 16.24 -28.27 26.87
N PHE A 197 15.77 -27.01 26.97
CA PHE A 197 15.77 -26.24 28.20
C PHE A 197 15.00 -26.94 29.33
N VAL A 198 13.81 -27.47 29.04
CA VAL A 198 13.02 -28.24 30.02
C VAL A 198 13.74 -29.52 30.43
N SER A 199 14.37 -30.22 29.48
CA SER A 199 15.18 -31.42 29.75
C SER A 199 16.36 -31.11 30.67
N ASP A 200 17.07 -30.00 30.44
CA ASP A 200 18.21 -29.59 31.26
C ASP A 200 17.78 -29.22 32.69
N ILE A 201 16.64 -28.54 32.85
CA ILE A 201 16.04 -28.28 34.17
C ILE A 201 15.68 -29.58 34.88
N TYR A 202 15.10 -30.55 34.16
CA TYR A 202 14.73 -31.84 34.73
C TYR A 202 15.95 -32.64 35.18
N ASN A 203 17.01 -32.67 34.37
CA ASN A 203 18.28 -33.35 34.68
C ASN A 203 18.98 -32.72 35.90
N PHE A 204 18.93 -31.39 36.01
CA PHE A 204 19.43 -30.66 37.16
C PHE A 204 18.67 -31.02 38.44
N LEU A 205 17.33 -31.07 38.40
CA LEU A 205 16.49 -31.42 39.55
C LEU A 205 16.73 -32.85 40.05
N ARG A 206 17.13 -33.75 39.13
CA ARG A 206 17.43 -35.17 39.43
C ARG A 206 18.89 -35.40 39.84
N SER A 207 19.67 -34.33 40.06
CA SER A 207 21.07 -34.34 40.49
C SER A 207 22.01 -35.21 39.64
N THR A 208 21.73 -35.38 38.35
CA THR A 208 22.51 -36.26 37.47
C THR A 208 23.71 -35.55 36.81
N SER A 209 23.76 -34.22 36.88
CA SER A 209 24.79 -33.37 36.25
C SER A 209 25.43 -32.39 37.25
N SER A 210 26.66 -31.95 36.97
CA SER A 210 27.33 -30.89 37.75
C SER A 210 26.53 -29.59 37.72
N PHE A 211 26.50 -28.87 38.84
CA PHE A 211 25.79 -27.59 38.98
C PHE A 211 26.26 -26.58 37.93
N GLU A 212 27.57 -26.43 37.75
CA GLU A 212 28.21 -25.50 36.82
C GLU A 212 27.78 -25.75 35.37
N SER A 213 27.86 -26.99 34.89
CA SER A 213 27.47 -27.33 33.52
C SER A 213 25.98 -27.13 33.27
N SER A 214 25.15 -27.40 34.27
CA SER A 214 23.69 -27.28 34.15
C SER A 214 23.25 -25.82 34.07
N VAL A 215 23.85 -24.96 34.89
CA VAL A 215 23.59 -23.50 34.85
C VAL A 215 24.00 -22.90 33.52
N ILE A 216 25.18 -23.29 32.99
CA ILE A 216 25.67 -22.80 31.69
C ILE A 216 24.71 -23.20 30.56
N ASN A 217 24.26 -24.46 30.51
CA ASN A 217 23.36 -24.94 29.46
C ASN A 217 21.98 -24.25 29.50
N ILE A 218 21.39 -24.11 30.69
CA ILE A 218 20.09 -23.44 30.90
C ILE A 218 20.18 -21.97 30.49
N LEU A 219 21.22 -21.26 30.92
CA LEU A 219 21.44 -19.86 30.57
C LEU A 219 21.66 -19.70 29.06
N GLY A 220 22.45 -20.58 28.45
CA GLY A 220 22.68 -20.62 27.01
C GLY A 220 21.38 -20.79 26.22
N ALA A 221 20.55 -21.77 26.58
CA ALA A 221 19.25 -21.99 25.95
C ALA A 221 18.32 -20.77 26.09
N MET A 222 18.28 -20.13 27.25
CA MET A 222 17.48 -18.92 27.49
C MET A 222 17.91 -17.75 26.60
N LEU A 223 19.21 -17.55 26.43
CA LEU A 223 19.77 -16.48 25.58
C LEU A 223 19.45 -16.70 24.10
N ILE A 224 19.45 -17.96 23.65
CA ILE A 224 19.09 -18.31 22.26
C ILE A 224 17.58 -18.11 22.04
N ILE A 225 16.73 -18.53 22.99
CA ILE A 225 15.28 -18.31 22.92
C ILE A 225 14.96 -16.82 22.80
N TRP A 226 15.64 -15.97 23.58
CA TRP A 226 15.46 -14.52 23.45
C TRP A 226 15.83 -14.05 22.04
N THR A 227 16.99 -14.44 21.49
CA THR A 227 17.39 -14.04 20.14
C THR A 227 16.35 -14.45 19.09
N ILE A 228 15.84 -15.68 19.17
CA ILE A 228 14.83 -16.17 18.23
C ILE A 228 13.52 -15.40 18.37
N ARG A 229 13.11 -15.07 19.60
CA ARG A 229 11.93 -14.22 19.84
C ARG A 229 12.07 -12.85 19.17
N GLU A 230 13.25 -12.24 19.30
CA GLU A 230 13.54 -10.93 18.71
C GLU A 230 13.45 -10.97 17.18
N LEU A 231 14.05 -12.02 16.57
CA LEU A 231 13.97 -12.24 15.12
C LEU A 231 12.53 -12.49 14.65
N LEU A 232 11.78 -13.32 15.39
CA LEU A 232 10.40 -13.66 15.07
C LEU A 232 9.47 -12.44 15.15
N GLU A 233 9.68 -11.53 16.10
CA GLU A 233 8.93 -10.27 16.18
C GLU A 233 9.12 -9.39 14.93
N GLU A 234 10.31 -9.39 14.33
CA GLU A 234 10.57 -8.65 13.08
C GLU A 234 9.98 -9.29 11.84
N GLU A 235 10.08 -10.62 11.75
CA GLU A 235 9.48 -11.38 10.66
C GLU A 235 7.95 -11.19 10.62
N ILE A 236 7.31 -11.19 11.80
CA ILE A 236 5.87 -10.88 11.91
C ILE A 236 5.57 -9.44 11.49
N LYS A 237 6.42 -8.46 11.86
CA LYS A 237 6.25 -7.06 11.42
C LYS A 237 6.35 -6.95 9.90
N ARG A 238 7.24 -7.72 9.26
CA ARG A 238 7.38 -7.77 7.80
C ARG A 238 6.13 -8.36 7.13
N LEU A 239 5.60 -9.47 7.64
CA LEU A 239 4.34 -10.06 7.13
C LEU A 239 3.14 -9.11 7.23
N LYS A 240 3.11 -8.20 8.20
CA LYS A 240 2.05 -7.18 8.36
C LYS A 240 2.15 -6.01 7.35
N GLY A 241 3.01 -6.12 6.34
CA GLY A 241 3.14 -5.12 5.27
C GLY A 241 3.95 -3.88 5.66
N LYS A 242 4.67 -3.92 6.79
CA LYS A 242 5.62 -2.85 7.13
C LYS A 242 6.87 -2.99 6.26
N LYS A 243 7.37 -1.87 5.73
CA LYS A 243 8.61 -1.83 4.93
C LYS A 243 9.78 -2.43 5.73
N PHE A 244 10.73 -3.06 5.02
CA PHE A 244 12.00 -3.50 5.59
C PHE A 244 12.72 -2.30 6.21
N ALA A 245 12.61 -2.15 7.52
CA ALA A 245 13.28 -1.09 8.24
C ALA A 245 14.67 -1.61 8.59
N LEU A 246 15.65 -1.26 7.75
CA LEU A 246 17.06 -1.60 7.96
C LEU A 246 17.56 -1.16 9.36
N ASN A 247 16.97 -0.10 9.93
CA ASN A 247 17.18 0.33 11.31
C ASN A 247 16.89 -0.77 12.34
N ILE A 248 15.85 -1.59 12.11
CA ILE A 248 15.48 -2.62 13.05
C ILE A 248 16.45 -3.80 12.97
N PHE A 249 16.86 -4.19 11.77
CA PHE A 249 17.87 -5.23 11.60
C PHE A 249 19.21 -4.85 12.26
N ILE A 250 19.65 -3.60 12.13
CA ILE A 250 20.85 -3.10 12.79
C ILE A 250 20.67 -3.09 14.32
N SER A 251 19.47 -2.74 14.80
CA SER A 251 19.14 -2.75 16.23
C SER A 251 19.21 -4.16 16.82
N LEU A 252 18.70 -5.17 16.11
CA LEU A 252 18.82 -6.58 16.47
C LEU A 252 20.26 -7.07 16.46
N ALA A 253 21.01 -6.73 15.41
CA ALA A 253 22.42 -7.10 15.31
C ALA A 253 23.23 -6.50 16.48
N MET A 254 22.97 -5.23 16.83
CA MET A 254 23.55 -4.59 18.00
C MET A 254 23.15 -5.30 19.29
N ALA A 255 21.87 -5.60 19.51
CA ALA A 255 21.39 -6.28 20.71
C ALA A 255 22.01 -7.68 20.87
N ALA A 256 22.10 -8.46 19.79
CA ALA A 256 22.73 -9.77 19.76
C ALA A 256 24.25 -9.68 20.06
N MET A 257 24.94 -8.69 19.49
CA MET A 257 26.36 -8.49 19.75
C MET A 257 26.64 -8.00 21.17
N LEU A 258 25.83 -7.09 21.71
CA LEU A 258 25.90 -6.65 23.10
C LEU A 258 25.73 -7.84 24.06
N ARG A 259 24.77 -8.72 23.78
CA ARG A 259 24.58 -9.97 24.53
C ARG A 259 25.83 -10.86 24.47
N LYS A 260 26.44 -11.01 23.30
CA LYS A 260 27.67 -11.79 23.12
C LYS A 260 28.85 -11.19 23.90
N ILE A 261 29.01 -9.86 23.89
CA ILE A 261 30.03 -9.15 24.68
C ILE A 261 29.83 -9.41 26.17
N LEU A 262 28.59 -9.32 26.68
CA LEU A 262 28.30 -9.57 28.09
C LEU A 262 28.68 -11.00 28.52
N ILE A 263 28.39 -12.00 27.68
CA ILE A 263 28.72 -13.41 27.95
C ILE A 263 30.23 -13.63 27.91
N PHE A 264 30.91 -13.17 26.85
CA PHE A 264 32.36 -13.38 26.67
C PHE A 264 33.21 -12.58 27.66
N SER A 265 32.72 -11.44 28.16
CA SER A 265 33.41 -10.66 29.18
C SER A 265 33.48 -11.37 30.55
N LEU A 266 32.70 -12.43 30.75
CA LEU A 266 32.71 -13.24 31.98
C LEU A 266 33.69 -14.42 31.92
N GLU A 267 34.26 -14.73 30.75
CA GLU A 267 35.28 -15.78 30.58
C GLU A 267 36.70 -15.20 30.64
N PRO A 268 37.58 -15.64 31.58
CA PRO A 268 38.86 -14.99 31.85
C PRO A 268 39.92 -14.99 30.72
N HIS A 269 39.70 -15.70 29.61
CA HIS A 269 40.75 -15.99 28.63
C HIS A 269 40.58 -15.38 27.22
N ASN A 270 39.51 -14.62 26.94
CA ASN A 270 39.18 -14.17 25.57
C ASN A 270 39.25 -12.64 25.36
N SER A 271 40.28 -11.97 25.91
CA SER A 271 40.40 -10.50 25.92
C SER A 271 40.44 -9.87 24.51
N THR A 272 41.02 -10.55 23.53
CA THR A 272 41.12 -10.06 22.14
C THR A 272 39.77 -10.10 21.42
N GLU A 273 38.97 -11.14 21.64
CA GLU A 273 37.65 -11.29 21.01
C GLU A 273 36.65 -10.23 21.50
N VAL A 274 36.69 -9.90 22.79
CA VAL A 274 35.85 -8.86 23.39
C VAL A 274 36.14 -7.47 22.79
N ILE A 275 37.42 -7.15 22.55
CA ILE A 275 37.82 -5.88 21.91
C ILE A 275 37.29 -5.81 20.48
N VAL A 276 37.40 -6.89 19.70
CA VAL A 276 36.89 -6.96 18.32
C VAL A 276 35.36 -6.80 18.29
N LEU A 277 34.64 -7.50 19.18
CA LEU A 277 33.19 -7.38 19.29
C LEU A 277 32.77 -5.96 19.69
N GLY A 278 33.47 -5.33 20.63
CA GLY A 278 33.22 -3.94 21.05
C GLY A 278 33.39 -2.94 19.91
N PHE A 279 34.45 -3.09 19.10
CA PHE A 279 34.66 -2.25 17.93
C PHE A 279 33.56 -2.42 16.88
N LEU A 280 33.09 -3.65 16.68
CA LEU A 280 32.04 -3.98 15.71
C LEU A 280 30.67 -3.42 16.15
N VAL A 281 30.37 -3.40 17.46
CA VAL A 281 29.17 -2.72 18.01
C VAL A 281 29.25 -1.21 17.79
N LEU A 282 30.44 -0.62 17.97
CA LEU A 282 30.64 0.82 17.77
C LEU A 282 30.39 1.22 16.31
N ILE A 283 30.87 0.41 15.35
CA ILE A 283 30.57 0.61 13.92
C ILE A 283 29.06 0.52 13.66
N LEU A 284 28.38 -0.52 14.16
CA LEU A 284 26.93 -0.68 13.98
C LEU A 284 26.16 0.50 14.60
N GLY A 285 26.60 1.02 15.74
CA GLY A 285 26.02 2.20 16.38
C GLY A 285 26.18 3.47 15.54
N ILE A 286 27.34 3.67 14.90
CA ILE A 286 27.55 4.79 13.97
C ILE A 286 26.64 4.67 12.74
N VAL A 287 26.53 3.47 12.16
CA VAL A 287 25.65 3.22 11.02
C VAL A 287 24.18 3.48 11.39
N TYR A 288 23.75 2.99 12.55
CA TYR A 288 22.41 3.25 13.08
C TYR A 288 22.13 4.75 13.24
N TRP A 289 23.09 5.50 13.81
CA TRP A 289 22.97 6.94 13.99
C TRP A 289 22.87 7.70 12.67
N LEU A 290 23.73 7.37 11.69
CA LEU A 290 23.71 7.99 10.36
C LEU A 290 22.38 7.75 9.62
N MET A 291 21.86 6.53 9.71
CA MET A 291 20.59 6.18 9.09
C MET A 291 19.41 6.94 9.68
N ASN A 292 19.37 7.07 11.00
CA ASN A 292 18.28 7.79 11.67
C ASN A 292 18.34 9.30 11.42
N LYS A 293 19.53 9.84 11.14
CA LYS A 293 19.72 11.25 10.73
C LYS A 293 19.27 11.53 9.30
N SER A 294 19.41 10.57 8.38
CA SER A 294 18.99 10.72 6.97
C SER A 294 17.48 10.54 6.74
N SER A 295 16.77 9.98 7.72
CA SER A 295 15.33 9.70 7.62
C SER A 295 14.45 10.80 8.25
N ASN A 296 15.06 11.81 8.89
CA ASN A 296 14.43 13.04 9.40
C ASN A 296 14.81 14.21 8.51
#